data_AF-A0A1Q3K8F4-F1
#
_entry.id   AF-A0A1Q3K8F4-F1
#
_cell.length_a   1.000
_cell.length_b   1.000
_cell.length_c   1.000
_cell.angle_alpha   90.00
_cell.angle_beta   90.00
_cell.angle_gamma   90.00
#
_symmetry.space_group_name_H-M   'P 1'
#
loop_
_entity.id
_entity.type
_entity.pdbx_description
1 polymer ?
#
loop_
_entity_poly.entity_id
_entity_poly.type
_entity_poly.pdbx_seq_one_letter_code
_entity_poly.pdbx_strand_id
1 'polypeptide(L)'
;MDPLVVTISHSLDKDEVVRRLQPALGRAAQMFPVLNIEHEQWSDNRMDFQIRAFGQAVTGNVLVGDKDVRLEITLPWLLAKFADVV
;
A
#
# COMPACT_ATOMS: atom_id res chain seq x y z
N MET A 1 17.66 -1.58 3.68
CA MET A 1 16.40 -0.81 3.57
C MET A 1 15.33 -1.82 3.88
N ASP A 2 14.85 -1.84 5.12
CA ASP A 2 13.90 -2.86 5.54
C ASP A 2 12.49 -2.41 5.14
N PRO A 3 11.70 -3.28 4.49
CA PRO A 3 10.34 -2.92 4.11
C PRO A 3 9.49 -2.71 5.36
N LEU A 4 8.63 -1.71 5.33
CA LEU A 4 7.57 -1.57 6.32
C LEU A 4 6.50 -2.62 5.99
N VAL A 5 6.32 -3.59 6.89
CA VAL A 5 5.31 -4.64 6.76
C VAL A 5 4.20 -4.39 7.76
N VAL A 6 2.97 -4.28 7.27
CA VAL A 6 1.75 -4.15 8.07
C VAL A 6 0.85 -5.34 7.78
N THR A 7 0.44 -6.06 8.82
CA THR A 7 -0.50 -7.17 8.70
C THR A 7 -1.80 -6.79 9.39
N ILE A 8 -2.91 -6.93 8.68
CA ILE A 8 -4.25 -6.60 9.16
C ILE A 8 -5.11 -7.85 9.09
N SER A 9 -5.53 -8.38 10.24
CA SER A 9 -6.42 -9.55 10.27
C SER A 9 -7.84 -9.19 9.83
N HIS A 10 -8.51 -10.12 9.13
CA HIS A 10 -9.92 -10.02 8.75
C HIS A 10 -10.66 -11.34 8.98
N SER A 11 -11.98 -11.24 9.11
CA SER A 11 -12.90 -12.39 9.17
C SER A 11 -13.72 -12.55 7.88
N LEU A 12 -13.38 -11.78 6.83
CA LEU A 12 -14.05 -11.80 5.54
C LEU A 12 -13.43 -12.84 4.61
N ASP A 13 -14.22 -13.30 3.64
CA ASP A 13 -13.71 -14.12 2.55
C ASP A 13 -12.72 -13.32 1.68
N LYS A 14 -11.70 -14.01 1.20
CA LYS A 14 -10.61 -13.48 0.39
C LYS A 14 -11.09 -12.65 -0.81
N ASP A 15 -12.08 -13.13 -1.54
CA ASP A 15 -12.62 -12.43 -2.73
C ASP A 15 -13.31 -11.11 -2.37
N GLU A 16 -14.02 -11.06 -1.25
CA GLU A 16 -14.66 -9.83 -0.77
C GLU A 16 -13.61 -8.82 -0.28
N VAL A 17 -12.51 -9.29 0.30
CA VAL A 17 -11.38 -8.42 0.68
C VAL A 17 -10.70 -7.84 -0.55
N VAL A 18 -10.40 -8.66 -1.56
CA VAL A 18 -9.84 -8.20 -2.84
C VAL A 18 -10.78 -7.16 -3.47
N ARG A 19 -12.08 -7.44 -3.54
CA ARG A 19 -13.09 -6.52 -4.09
C ARG A 19 -13.10 -5.16 -3.37
N ARG A 20 -12.86 -5.14 -2.06
CA ARG A 20 -12.78 -3.90 -1.26
C ARG A 20 -11.45 -3.16 -1.43
N LEU A 21 -10.36 -3.90 -1.63
CA LEU A 21 -9.02 -3.33 -1.77
C LEU A 21 -8.75 -2.76 -3.17
N GLN A 22 -9.33 -3.33 -4.23
CA GLN A 22 -9.21 -2.80 -5.60
C GLN A 22 -9.47 -1.28 -5.68
N PRO A 23 -10.59 -0.75 -5.16
CA PRO A 23 -10.81 0.70 -5.16
C PRO A 23 -10.10 1.43 -4.01
N ALA A 24 -9.40 0.75 -3.10
CA ALA A 24 -8.82 1.39 -1.91
C ALA A 24 -7.62 2.28 -2.27
N LEU A 25 -6.75 1.86 -3.19
CA LEU A 25 -5.58 2.67 -3.57
C LEU A 25 -6.02 3.97 -4.27
N GLY A 26 -6.96 3.89 -5.20
CA GLY A 26 -7.56 5.08 -5.84
C GLY A 26 -8.23 6.02 -4.84
N ARG A 27 -8.96 5.49 -3.85
CA ARG A 27 -9.53 6.30 -2.76
C ARG A 27 -8.46 6.96 -1.89
N ALA A 28 -7.36 6.27 -1.60
CA ALA A 28 -6.25 6.84 -0.86
C ALA A 28 -5.63 8.03 -1.63
N ALA A 29 -5.44 7.92 -2.94
CA ALA A 29 -4.96 9.02 -3.76
C ALA A 29 -5.91 10.23 -3.79
N GLN A 30 -7.22 10.01 -3.72
CA GLN A 30 -8.21 11.09 -3.61
C GLN A 30 -8.15 11.79 -2.24
N MET A 31 -7.94 11.03 -1.16
CA MET A 31 -7.83 11.57 0.20
C MET A 31 -6.52 12.31 0.45
N PHE A 32 -5.44 11.89 -0.20
CA PHE A 32 -4.10 12.44 -0.04
C PHE A 32 -3.56 12.96 -1.38
N PRO A 33 -3.78 14.26 -1.71
CA PRO A 33 -3.38 14.85 -3.00
C PRO A 33 -1.88 14.77 -3.30
N VAL A 34 -1.05 14.51 -2.29
CA VAL A 34 0.39 14.31 -2.43
C VAL A 34 0.75 12.96 -3.06
N LEU A 35 -0.19 12.00 -3.07
CA LEU A 35 -0.01 10.68 -3.65
C LEU A 35 -0.43 10.69 -5.12
N ASN A 36 0.48 10.29 -5.99
CA ASN A 36 0.19 10.02 -7.39
C ASN A 36 0.38 8.53 -7.67
N ILE A 37 -0.61 7.85 -8.25
CA ILE A 37 -0.50 6.43 -8.60
C ILE A 37 0.22 6.34 -9.96
N GLU A 38 1.40 5.73 -9.97
CA GLU A 38 2.16 5.51 -11.21
C GLU A 38 1.86 4.14 -11.80
N HIS A 39 1.65 3.14 -10.93
CA HIS A 39 1.40 1.78 -11.33
C HIS A 39 0.51 1.06 -10.33
N GLU A 40 -0.46 0.31 -10.83
CA GLU A 40 -1.30 -0.58 -10.04
C GLU A 40 -1.55 -1.83 -10.89
N GLN A 41 -1.12 -2.99 -10.41
CA GLN A 41 -1.38 -4.27 -11.05
C GLN A 41 -1.95 -5.24 -10.02
N TRP A 42 -3.08 -5.85 -10.38
CA TRP A 42 -3.66 -6.96 -9.64
C TRP A 42 -3.31 -8.28 -10.32
N SER A 43 -2.95 -9.28 -9.52
CA SER A 43 -2.75 -10.67 -9.91
C SER A 43 -3.43 -11.54 -8.87
N ASP A 44 -4.65 -12.00 -9.19
CA ASP A 44 -5.54 -12.72 -8.29
C ASP A 44 -5.76 -11.99 -6.95
N ASN A 45 -5.03 -12.40 -5.91
CA ASN A 45 -5.12 -11.89 -4.55
C ASN A 45 -3.95 -11.00 -4.13
N ARG A 46 -3.08 -10.66 -5.08
CA ARG A 46 -1.93 -9.79 -4.87
C ARG A 46 -2.11 -8.52 -5.68
N MET A 47 -1.81 -7.40 -5.05
CA MET A 47 -1.66 -6.11 -5.74
C MET A 47 -0.22 -5.66 -5.62
N ASP A 48 0.44 -5.44 -6.75
CA ASP A 48 1.72 -4.74 -6.79
C ASP A 48 1.46 -3.31 -7.26
N PHE A 49 2.02 -2.33 -6.55
CA PHE A 49 1.77 -0.92 -6.83
C PHE A 49 3.04 -0.08 -6.69
N GLN A 50 3.03 1.02 -7.43
CA GLN A 50 4.01 2.08 -7.34
C GLN A 50 3.28 3.41 -7.27
N ILE A 51 3.60 4.18 -6.23
CA ILE A 51 3.08 5.53 -6.05
C ILE A 51 4.24 6.52 -5.96
N ARG A 52 4.01 7.76 -6.37
CA ARG A 52 4.91 8.87 -6.10
C ARG A 52 4.32 9.72 -4.99
N ALA A 53 5.11 9.96 -3.96
CA ALA A 53 4.77 10.84 -2.85
C ALA A 53 5.95 11.77 -2.58
N PHE A 54 5.71 13.08 -2.44
CA PHE A 54 6.77 14.07 -2.19
C PHE A 54 7.96 13.98 -3.18
N GLY A 55 7.67 13.66 -4.45
CA GLY A 55 8.69 13.49 -5.49
C GLY A 55 9.46 12.16 -5.46
N GLN A 56 9.25 11.31 -4.44
CA GLN A 56 9.88 10.00 -4.30
C GLN A 56 8.96 8.87 -4.77
N ALA A 57 9.54 7.89 -5.46
CA ALA A 57 8.81 6.68 -5.86
C ALA A 57 8.81 5.67 -4.70
N VAL A 58 7.63 5.23 -4.30
CA VAL A 58 7.39 4.22 -3.27
C VAL A 58 6.82 3.00 -3.97
N THR A 59 7.47 1.86 -3.79
CA THR A 59 6.98 0.57 -4.29
C THR A 59 6.42 -0.23 -3.13
N GLY A 60 5.33 -0.94 -3.39
CA GLY A 60 4.73 -1.79 -2.39
C GLY A 60 3.90 -2.89 -3.00
N ASN A 61 3.52 -3.83 -2.15
CA ASN A 61 2.60 -4.88 -2.52
C ASN A 61 1.62 -5.18 -1.39
N VAL A 62 0.45 -5.66 -1.77
CA VAL A 62 -0.56 -6.19 -0.86
C VAL A 62 -0.80 -7.64 -1.22
N LEU A 63 -0.75 -8.53 -0.24
CA LEU A 63 -1.15 -9.92 -0.37
C LEU A 63 -2.35 -10.17 0.53
N VAL A 64 -3.47 -10.57 -0.08
CA VAL A 64 -4.66 -10.98 0.65
C VAL A 64 -4.56 -12.48 0.94
N GLY A 65 -4.28 -12.82 2.19
CA GLY A 65 -4.37 -14.17 2.72
C GLY A 65 -5.80 -14.53 3.12
N ASP A 66 -5.98 -15.71 3.70
CA ASP A 66 -7.31 -16.20 4.09
C ASP A 66 -7.85 -15.51 5.35
N LYS A 67 -6.96 -15.01 6.21
CA LYS A 67 -7.31 -14.40 7.50
C LYS A 67 -6.62 -13.07 7.75
N ASP A 68 -5.74 -12.65 6.84
CA ASP A 68 -4.97 -11.44 6.97
C ASP A 68 -4.63 -10.84 5.61
N VAL A 69 -4.48 -9.53 5.61
CA VAL A 69 -3.91 -8.76 4.52
C VAL A 69 -2.53 -8.32 4.95
N ARG A 70 -1.52 -8.67 4.16
CA ARG A 70 -0.14 -8.23 4.35
C ARG A 70 0.19 -7.15 3.34
N LEU A 71 0.49 -5.96 3.85
CA LEU A 71 0.96 -4.81 3.08
C LEU A 71 2.45 -4.66 3.31
N GLU A 72 3.25 -4.69 2.26
CA GLU A 72 4.68 -4.42 2.30
C GLU A 72 5.00 -3.18 1.49
N ILE A 73 5.70 -2.23 2.09
CA ILE A 73 6.07 -0.98 1.43
C ILE A 73 7.57 -0.79 1.58
N THR A 74 8.25 -0.57 0.45
CA THR A 74 9.64 -0.11 0.45
C THR A 74 9.64 1.40 0.34
N LEU A 75 9.80 2.06 1.49
CA LEU A 75 9.90 3.52 1.58
C LEU A 75 11.35 3.95 1.28
N PRO A 76 11.59 4.88 0.35
CA PRO A 76 12.90 5.49 0.18
C PRO A 76 13.13 6.51 1.30
N TRP A 77 13.72 6.08 2.43
CA TRP A 77 14.26 6.91 3.54
C TRP A 77 13.44 8.13 4.02
N LEU A 78 12.15 8.20 3.69
CA LEU A 78 11.25 9.34 3.95
C LEU A 78 11.18 9.72 5.44
N LEU A 79 11.44 8.78 6.34
CA LEU A 79 11.49 8.98 7.80
C LEU A 79 12.72 9.77 8.28
N ALA A 80 13.81 9.83 7.52
CA ALA A 80 15.00 10.60 7.91
C ALA A 80 14.74 12.12 7.96
N LYS A 81 13.61 12.60 7.39
CA LYS A 81 13.17 14.00 7.43
C LYS A 81 12.08 14.28 8.47
N PHE A 82 11.38 13.25 8.96
CA PHE A 82 10.35 13.42 10.00
C PHE A 82 10.94 13.45 11.42
N ALA A 83 12.19 13.01 11.60
CA ALA A 83 12.92 13.17 12.86
C ALA A 83 13.26 14.64 13.21
N ASP A 84 13.10 15.58 12.27
CA ASP A 84 13.28 17.03 12.50
C ASP A 84 11.98 17.76 12.89
N VAL A 85 10.84 17.06 12.99
CA VAL A 85 9.53 17.67 13.29
C VAL A 85 8.90 17.11 14.58
N VAL A 86 9.71 16.57 15.49
CA VAL A 86 9.31 16.32 16.90
C VAL A 86 10.37 16.88 17.84
#